data_AF-A0A8X6M243-F1
#
_entry.id   AF-A0A8X6M243-F1
#
_cell.length_a   1.000
_cell.length_b   1.000
_cell.length_c   1.000
_cell.angle_alpha   90.00
_cell.angle_beta   90.00
_cell.angle_gamma   90.00
#
_symmetry.space_group_name_H-M   'P 1'
#
loop_
_entity.id
_entity.type
_entity.pdbx_description
1 polymer ?
#
loop_
_entity_poly.entity_id
_entity_poly.type
_entity_poly.pdbx_seq_one_letter_code
_entity_poly.pdbx_strand_id
1 'polypeptide(L)'
;MAIVTSMMNVQTTDIKSDHFSTYSRNNRVVAWILRFIHNVSNATKLKGSLSYEEFKRAEVLVFKSLQSNAFQDERLLAKKKAFKDEDGLLRIRTKLADSYEKEDFKFPILLPAIDVVVKLIREEHASGKDSLPVEKTPESSTNHVSDSPNDNIPDSPVESTDNSEEKPPTKTRLGRITKIPHKLDL
;
A
#
# COMPACT_ATOMS: atom_id res chain seq x y z
N MET A 1 -39.59 -34.09 2.24
CA MET A 1 -38.19 -34.45 1.97
C MET A 1 -37.34 -33.89 3.10
N ALA A 2 -36.70 -34.76 3.89
CA ALA A 2 -35.79 -34.30 4.95
C ALA A 2 -34.42 -34.04 4.32
N ILE A 3 -33.94 -32.80 4.39
CA ILE A 3 -32.56 -32.49 4.04
C ILE A 3 -31.71 -32.84 5.26
N VAL A 4 -30.96 -33.95 5.16
CA VAL A 4 -29.97 -34.32 6.16
C VAL A 4 -28.73 -33.45 5.92
N THR A 5 -28.62 -32.34 6.65
CA THR A 5 -27.38 -31.56 6.65
C THR A 5 -26.45 -32.14 7.71
N SER A 6 -25.51 -32.98 7.28
CA SER A 6 -24.43 -33.48 8.14
C SER A 6 -23.45 -32.34 8.45
N MET A 7 -23.45 -31.85 9.69
CA MET A 7 -22.42 -30.94 10.20
C MET A 7 -21.17 -31.75 10.56
N MET A 8 -20.12 -31.63 9.76
CA MET A 8 -18.81 -32.19 10.09
C MET A 8 -18.15 -31.26 11.11
N ASN A 9 -18.03 -31.71 12.36
CA ASN A 9 -17.20 -31.07 13.38
C ASN A 9 -15.72 -31.27 13.01
N VAL A 10 -15.15 -30.34 12.23
CA VAL A 10 -13.72 -30.30 11.96
C VAL A 10 -13.04 -29.71 13.18
N GLN A 11 -12.47 -30.59 14.00
CA GLN A 11 -11.48 -30.21 15.01
C GLN A 11 -10.30 -29.59 14.27
N THR A 12 -9.95 -28.34 14.60
CA THR A 12 -8.79 -27.63 14.05
C THR A 12 -7.52 -28.25 14.61
N THR A 13 -7.15 -29.42 14.09
CA THR A 13 -5.79 -29.94 14.28
C THR A 13 -4.82 -29.01 13.57
N ASP A 14 -3.65 -28.75 14.16
CA ASP A 14 -2.57 -27.95 13.57
C ASP A 14 -2.08 -28.58 12.25
N ILE A 15 -2.78 -28.32 11.15
CA ILE A 15 -2.32 -28.71 9.82
C ILE A 15 -1.46 -27.54 9.33
N LYS A 16 -0.14 -27.74 9.34
CA LYS A 16 0.73 -27.17 8.29
C LYS A 16 0.24 -27.74 6.95
N SER A 17 -0.89 -27.23 6.46
CA SER A 17 -1.40 -27.58 5.14
C SER A 17 -0.82 -26.55 4.20
N ASP A 18 0.31 -26.89 3.59
CA ASP A 18 0.84 -26.19 2.42
C ASP A 18 -0.09 -26.31 1.19
N HIS A 19 -1.25 -26.95 1.35
CA HIS A 19 -2.26 -27.16 0.31
C HIS A 19 -3.47 -26.23 0.42
N PHE A 20 -3.37 -25.12 1.15
CA PHE A 20 -4.36 -24.05 1.01
C PHE A 20 -4.05 -23.19 -0.23
N SER A 21 -5.06 -22.91 -1.04
CA SER A 21 -4.96 -21.97 -2.16
C SER A 21 -4.48 -20.59 -1.68
N THR A 22 -3.52 -20.00 -2.41
CA THR A 22 -3.03 -18.64 -2.13
C THR A 22 -4.17 -17.63 -2.22
N TYR A 23 -4.01 -16.48 -1.57
CA TYR A 23 -4.99 -15.39 -1.68
C TYR A 23 -5.19 -14.99 -3.14
N SER A 24 -4.12 -14.88 -3.94
CA SER A 24 -4.24 -14.57 -5.38
C SER A 24 -5.06 -15.60 -6.14
N ARG A 25 -4.90 -16.89 -5.83
CA ARG A 25 -5.68 -17.96 -6.45
C ARG A 25 -7.16 -17.85 -6.08
N ASN A 26 -7.47 -17.53 -4.82
CA ASN A 26 -8.84 -17.32 -4.38
C ASN A 26 -9.46 -16.09 -5.04
N ASN A 27 -8.73 -14.97 -5.08
CA ASN A 27 -9.21 -13.74 -5.73
C ASN A 27 -9.49 -13.97 -7.23
N ARG A 28 -8.64 -14.75 -7.91
CA ARG A 28 -8.85 -15.16 -9.30
C ARG A 28 -10.15 -15.95 -9.50
N VAL A 29 -10.46 -16.88 -8.59
CA VAL A 29 -11.72 -17.64 -8.65
C VAL A 29 -12.92 -16.71 -8.49
N VAL A 30 -12.88 -15.79 -7.53
CA VAL A 30 -13.94 -14.79 -7.32
C VAL A 30 -14.12 -13.91 -8.56
N ALA A 31 -13.02 -13.46 -9.19
CA ALA A 31 -13.07 -12.67 -10.41
C ALA A 31 -13.74 -13.42 -11.58
N TRP A 32 -13.46 -14.72 -11.74
CA TRP A 32 -14.15 -15.55 -12.74
C TRP A 32 -15.64 -15.72 -12.46
N ILE A 33 -16.02 -15.92 -11.19
CA ILE A 33 -17.43 -15.99 -10.79
C ILE A 33 -18.15 -14.68 -11.13
N LEU A 34 -17.53 -13.54 -10.82
CA LEU A 34 -18.10 -12.23 -11.14
C LEU A 34 -18.23 -12.00 -12.64
N ARG A 35 -17.23 -12.39 -13.44
CA ARG A 35 -17.32 -12.36 -14.90
C ARG A 35 -18.44 -13.25 -15.41
N PHE A 36 -18.60 -14.44 -14.85
CA PHE A 36 -19.67 -15.35 -15.23
C PHE A 36 -21.05 -14.70 -14.98
N ILE A 37 -21.26 -14.15 -13.77
CA ILE A 37 -22.49 -13.43 -13.43
C ILE A 37 -22.74 -12.27 -14.40
N HIS A 38 -21.71 -11.47 -14.69
CA HIS A 38 -21.79 -10.38 -15.66
C HIS A 38 -22.20 -10.89 -17.05
N ASN A 39 -21.55 -11.95 -17.54
CA ASN A 39 -21.81 -12.53 -18.85
C ASN A 39 -23.18 -13.20 -18.94
N VAL A 40 -23.76 -13.68 -17.85
CA VAL A 40 -25.15 -14.18 -17.87
C VAL A 40 -26.14 -13.02 -17.87
N SER A 41 -25.83 -11.93 -17.16
CA SER A 41 -26.77 -10.82 -16.92
C SER A 41 -26.73 -9.73 -18.00
N ASN A 42 -25.66 -9.62 -18.79
CA ASN A 42 -25.45 -8.53 -19.74
C ASN A 42 -25.36 -9.05 -21.17
N ALA A 43 -25.85 -8.27 -22.15
CA ALA A 43 -25.74 -8.60 -23.56
C ALA A 43 -24.28 -8.58 -24.04
N THR A 44 -23.50 -7.59 -23.57
CA THR A 44 -22.06 -7.49 -23.80
C THR A 44 -21.32 -8.53 -22.97
N LYS A 45 -20.54 -9.38 -23.63
CA LYS A 45 -19.81 -10.47 -22.96
C LYS A 45 -18.33 -10.11 -22.86
N LEU A 46 -17.77 -10.28 -21.67
CA LEU A 46 -16.34 -10.22 -21.42
C LEU A 46 -15.68 -11.54 -21.82
N LYS A 47 -14.57 -11.47 -22.54
CA LYS A 47 -13.82 -12.62 -23.08
C LYS A 47 -12.32 -12.42 -22.85
N GLY A 48 -11.53 -13.49 -23.01
CA GLY A 48 -10.08 -13.45 -22.87
C GLY A 48 -9.60 -13.55 -21.42
N SER A 49 -8.41 -13.02 -21.13
CA SER A 49 -7.84 -13.00 -19.78
C SER A 49 -8.62 -12.07 -18.84
N LEU A 50 -8.53 -12.30 -17.53
CA LEU A 50 -9.09 -11.39 -16.52
C LEU A 50 -8.33 -10.06 -16.54
N SER A 51 -9.07 -8.97 -16.59
CA SER A 51 -8.53 -7.61 -16.49
C SER A 51 -8.19 -7.25 -15.05
N TYR A 52 -7.35 -6.22 -14.88
CA TYR A 52 -7.04 -5.65 -13.57
C TYR A 52 -8.32 -5.22 -12.82
N GLU A 53 -9.25 -4.57 -13.51
CA GLU A 53 -10.51 -4.10 -12.92
C GLU A 53 -11.36 -5.26 -12.36
N GLU A 54 -11.30 -6.43 -12.99
CA GLU A 54 -12.01 -7.62 -12.48
C GLU A 54 -11.35 -8.20 -11.24
N PHE A 55 -10.02 -8.20 -11.18
CA PHE A 55 -9.29 -8.56 -9.96
C PHE A 55 -9.56 -7.57 -8.82
N LYS A 56 -9.57 -6.27 -9.12
CA LYS A 56 -9.85 -5.22 -8.15
C LYS A 56 -11.27 -5.34 -7.59
N ARG A 57 -12.26 -5.54 -8.46
CA ARG A 57 -13.65 -5.74 -8.05
C ARG A 57 -13.81 -7.00 -7.19
N ALA A 58 -13.15 -8.09 -7.56
CA ALA A 58 -13.17 -9.32 -6.78
C ALA A 58 -12.57 -9.11 -5.38
N GLU A 59 -11.45 -8.41 -5.29
CA GLU A 59 -10.79 -8.09 -4.02
C GLU A 59 -11.68 -7.22 -3.12
N VAL A 60 -12.25 -6.13 -3.67
CA VAL A 60 -13.18 -5.26 -2.93
C VAL A 60 -14.37 -6.07 -2.41
N LEU A 61 -14.92 -6.98 -3.21
CA LEU A 61 -16.03 -7.83 -2.78
C LEU A 61 -15.64 -8.77 -1.64
N VAL A 62 -14.47 -9.41 -1.74
CA VAL A 62 -13.94 -10.29 -0.68
C VAL A 62 -13.78 -9.49 0.60
N PHE A 63 -13.11 -8.33 0.56
CA PHE A 63 -12.90 -7.52 1.76
C PHE A 63 -14.20 -6.98 2.36
N LYS A 64 -15.16 -6.54 1.54
CA LYS A 64 -16.49 -6.15 2.02
C LYS A 64 -17.18 -7.28 2.77
N SER A 65 -17.15 -8.49 2.22
CA SER A 65 -17.75 -9.67 2.87
C SER A 65 -17.08 -9.97 4.21
N LEU A 66 -15.75 -9.91 4.28
CA LEU A 66 -15.02 -10.09 5.53
C LEU A 66 -15.37 -9.02 6.57
N GLN A 67 -15.50 -7.77 6.13
CA GLN A 67 -15.82 -6.65 7.00
C GLN A 67 -17.26 -6.69 7.51
N SER A 68 -18.24 -7.01 6.67
CA SER A 68 -19.65 -7.12 7.07
C SER A 68 -19.88 -8.21 8.11
N ASN A 69 -19.11 -9.30 8.01
CA ASN A 69 -19.20 -10.41 8.95
C ASN A 69 -18.53 -10.09 10.29
N ALA A 70 -17.48 -9.25 10.31
CA ALA A 70 -16.66 -9.03 11.50
C ALA A 70 -16.91 -7.71 12.24
N PHE A 71 -17.40 -6.67 11.56
CA PHE A 71 -17.43 -5.30 12.09
C PHE A 71 -18.83 -4.68 12.08
N GLN A 72 -19.71 -5.22 12.93
CA GLN A 72 -21.09 -4.73 13.06
C GLN A 72 -21.26 -3.70 14.20
N ASP A 73 -20.31 -3.63 15.13
CA ASP A 73 -20.36 -2.70 16.26
C ASP A 73 -19.82 -1.31 15.87
N GLU A 74 -20.74 -0.36 15.66
CA GLU A 74 -20.44 1.03 15.33
C GLU A 74 -19.64 1.76 16.42
N ARG A 75 -19.83 1.40 17.70
CA ARG A 75 -19.08 2.04 18.81
C ARG A 75 -17.61 1.62 18.77
N LEU A 76 -17.35 0.35 18.48
CA LEU A 76 -15.99 -0.16 18.29
C LEU A 76 -15.33 0.50 17.08
N LEU A 77 -16.06 0.66 15.98
CA LEU A 77 -15.58 1.32 14.77
C LEU A 77 -15.23 2.80 15.01
N ALA A 78 -16.09 3.53 15.72
CA ALA A 78 -15.83 4.92 16.11
C ALA A 78 -14.58 5.04 16.99
N LYS A 79 -14.42 4.14 17.98
CA LYS A 79 -13.22 4.10 18.84
C LYS A 79 -11.94 3.84 18.05
N LYS A 80 -12.02 3.03 16.99
CA LYS A 80 -10.91 2.73 16.08
C LYS A 80 -10.69 3.81 15.00
N LYS A 81 -11.46 4.90 15.00
CA LYS A 81 -11.44 5.95 13.97
C LYS A 81 -11.59 5.36 12.56
N ALA A 82 -12.47 4.37 12.44
CA ALA A 82 -12.76 3.72 11.17
C ALA A 82 -13.74 4.58 10.35
N PHE A 83 -13.57 4.57 9.02
CA PHE A 83 -14.46 5.25 8.06
C PHE A 83 -14.58 4.40 6.78
N LYS A 84 -15.59 4.66 5.95
CA LYS A 84 -15.73 4.02 4.65
C LYS A 84 -15.07 4.84 3.55
N ASP A 85 -14.34 4.20 2.65
CA ASP A 85 -13.80 4.83 1.44
C ASP A 85 -14.81 4.85 0.27
N GLU A 86 -14.36 5.31 -0.89
CA GLU A 86 -15.17 5.39 -2.13
C GLU A 86 -15.64 4.02 -2.61
N ASP A 87 -14.82 2.99 -2.40
CA ASP A 87 -15.18 1.61 -2.68
C ASP A 87 -16.14 1.05 -1.62
N GLY A 88 -16.39 1.75 -0.51
CA GLY A 88 -17.24 1.31 0.60
C GLY A 88 -16.56 0.33 1.56
N LEU A 89 -15.24 0.23 1.53
CA LEU A 89 -14.42 -0.54 2.47
C LEU A 89 -14.16 0.26 3.75
N LEU A 90 -14.21 -0.41 4.89
CA LEU A 90 -13.78 0.18 6.16
C LEU A 90 -12.25 0.33 6.17
N ARG A 91 -11.78 1.55 6.41
CA ARG A 91 -10.37 1.93 6.60
C ARG A 91 -10.16 2.60 7.95
N ILE A 92 -8.95 2.52 8.49
CA ILE A 92 -8.59 3.18 9.77
C ILE A 92 -7.74 4.42 9.50
N ARG A 93 -8.06 5.54 10.15
CA ARG A 93 -7.16 6.70 10.16
C ARG A 93 -5.95 6.46 11.08
N THR A 94 -4.75 6.42 10.51
CA THR A 94 -3.50 6.31 11.29
C THR A 94 -2.95 7.68 11.70
N LYS A 95 -1.87 7.68 12.49
CA LYS A 95 -1.11 8.90 12.83
C LYS A 95 -0.36 9.49 11.63
N LEU A 96 -0.27 8.73 10.54
CA LEU A 96 0.46 9.10 9.33
C LEU A 96 -0.41 9.85 8.33
N ALA A 97 -1.68 10.15 8.68
CA ALA A 97 -2.65 10.78 7.80
C ALA A 97 -2.13 12.06 7.12
N ASP A 98 -1.31 12.84 7.81
CA ASP A 98 -0.78 14.13 7.34
C ASP A 98 0.61 14.03 6.68
N SER A 99 1.16 12.82 6.48
CA SER A 99 2.48 12.65 5.86
C SER A 99 2.41 12.64 4.32
N TYR A 100 3.55 12.45 3.66
CA TYR A 100 3.63 12.27 2.20
C TYR A 100 3.53 10.80 1.76
N GLU A 101 3.14 9.90 2.67
CA GLU A 101 3.09 8.46 2.41
C GLU A 101 1.91 8.06 1.52
N LYS A 102 1.97 6.84 0.97
CA LYS A 102 0.88 6.27 0.17
C LYS A 102 -0.41 6.21 0.99
N GLU A 103 -1.53 6.40 0.31
CA GLU A 103 -2.85 6.38 0.94
C GLU A 103 -3.13 5.09 1.72
N ASP A 104 -2.68 3.93 1.23
CA ASP A 104 -2.85 2.65 1.94
C ASP A 104 -2.08 2.58 3.27
N PHE A 105 -1.00 3.35 3.44
CA PHE A 105 -0.29 3.46 4.72
C PHE A 105 -0.98 4.45 5.67
N LYS A 106 -1.58 5.51 5.12
CA LYS A 106 -2.35 6.51 5.87
C LYS A 106 -3.67 5.94 6.38
N PHE A 107 -4.34 5.18 5.51
CA PHE A 107 -5.68 4.67 5.66
C PHE A 107 -5.73 3.18 5.29
N PRO A 108 -5.09 2.28 6.06
CA PRO A 108 -5.13 0.86 5.79
C PRO A 108 -6.55 0.31 5.88
N ILE A 109 -6.84 -0.70 5.05
CA ILE A 109 -8.10 -1.44 5.08
C ILE A 109 -8.20 -2.22 6.40
N LEU A 110 -9.30 -2.04 7.11
CA LEU A 110 -9.58 -2.74 8.36
C LEU A 110 -10.03 -4.17 8.03
N LEU A 111 -9.20 -5.16 8.36
CA LEU A 111 -9.51 -6.58 8.13
C LEU A 111 -9.56 -7.36 9.45
N PRO A 112 -10.42 -8.38 9.56
CA PRO A 112 -10.43 -9.26 10.72
C PRO A 112 -9.22 -10.21 10.70
N ALA A 113 -8.77 -10.62 11.88
CA ALA A 113 -7.66 -11.57 12.01
C ALA A 113 -8.13 -13.02 11.76
N ILE A 114 -8.37 -13.35 10.49
CA ILE A 114 -8.82 -14.68 10.05
C ILE A 114 -7.89 -15.27 8.99
N ASP A 115 -8.02 -16.57 8.72
CA ASP A 115 -7.13 -17.33 7.84
C ASP A 115 -6.93 -16.73 6.44
N VAL A 116 -7.99 -16.21 5.81
CA VAL A 116 -7.89 -15.57 4.49
C VAL A 116 -6.96 -14.37 4.51
N VAL A 117 -7.02 -13.57 5.58
CA VAL A 117 -6.18 -12.37 5.78
C VAL A 117 -4.75 -12.77 6.12
N VAL A 118 -4.57 -13.83 6.92
CA VAL A 118 -3.24 -14.39 7.19
C VAL A 118 -2.58 -14.88 5.89
N LYS A 119 -3.33 -15.52 5.00
CA LYS A 119 -2.83 -15.96 3.68
C LYS A 119 -2.43 -14.78 2.81
N LEU A 120 -3.26 -13.74 2.75
CA LEU A 120 -2.93 -12.48 2.08
C LEU A 120 -1.59 -11.93 2.59
N ILE A 121 -1.46 -11.74 3.91
CA ILE A 121 -0.25 -11.18 4.53
C ILE A 121 0.98 -12.04 4.23
N ARG A 122 0.85 -13.37 4.31
CA ARG A 122 1.96 -14.29 4.02
C ARG A 122 2.38 -14.25 2.56
N GLU A 123 1.43 -14.18 1.64
CA GLU A 123 1.71 -14.10 0.20
C GLU A 123 2.45 -12.80 -0.14
N GLU A 124 1.96 -11.66 0.35
CA GLU A 124 2.60 -10.35 0.17
C GLU A 124 4.03 -10.30 0.76
N HIS A 125 4.24 -10.86 1.95
CA HIS A 125 5.58 -10.94 2.54
C HIS A 125 6.52 -11.88 1.78
N ALA A 126 6.00 -12.93 1.15
CA ALA A 126 6.81 -13.83 0.34
C ALA A 126 7.27 -13.14 -0.96
N SER A 127 6.38 -12.38 -1.61
CA SER A 127 6.71 -11.61 -2.82
C SER A 127 7.59 -10.39 -2.54
N GLY A 128 7.51 -9.78 -1.35
CA GLY A 128 8.30 -8.61 -0.99
C GLY A 128 9.78 -8.87 -0.72
N LYS A 129 10.18 -10.12 -0.44
CA LYS A 129 11.59 -10.50 -0.14
C LYS A 129 12.55 -10.28 -1.31
N ASP A 130 12.04 -10.12 -2.53
CA ASP A 130 12.84 -9.88 -3.73
C ASP A 130 13.15 -8.38 -3.96
N SER A 131 12.68 -7.49 -3.08
CA SER A 131 12.71 -6.02 -3.29
C SER A 131 13.38 -5.23 -2.16
N LEU A 132 14.48 -5.75 -1.59
CA LEU A 132 15.41 -4.93 -0.80
C LEU A 132 16.45 -4.29 -1.73
N PRO A 133 16.70 -2.97 -1.65
CA PRO A 133 17.86 -2.35 -2.29
C PRO A 133 19.13 -2.90 -1.63
N VAL A 134 20.07 -3.39 -2.43
CA VAL A 134 21.44 -3.66 -1.98
C VAL A 134 22.01 -2.34 -1.48
N GLU A 135 22.07 -2.17 -0.16
CA GLU A 135 22.83 -1.12 0.47
C GLU A 135 24.30 -1.36 0.13
N LYS A 136 24.86 -0.54 -0.75
CA LYS A 136 26.31 -0.51 -0.98
C LYS A 136 26.95 0.05 0.28
N THR A 137 27.52 -0.83 1.09
CA THR A 137 28.45 -0.48 2.15
C THR A 137 29.61 0.33 1.54
N PRO A 138 29.95 1.52 2.05
CA PRO A 138 31.17 2.19 1.66
C PRO A 138 32.34 1.48 2.33
N GLU A 139 33.18 0.81 1.54
CA GLU A 139 34.43 0.25 2.05
C GLU A 139 35.38 1.37 2.45
N SER A 140 35.78 1.31 3.72
CA SER A 140 36.76 2.17 4.38
C SER A 140 38.18 1.80 3.96
N SER A 141 38.94 2.85 3.68
CA SER A 141 40.38 3.01 3.44
C SER A 141 41.35 1.96 4.02
N THR A 142 42.37 1.63 3.22
CA THR A 142 43.71 1.32 3.72
C THR A 142 44.72 2.31 3.12
N ASN A 143 45.28 3.15 3.99
CA ASN A 143 46.41 4.03 3.71
C ASN A 143 47.67 3.21 3.43
N HIS A 144 48.47 3.61 2.44
CA HIS A 144 49.89 3.29 2.40
C HIS A 144 50.68 4.59 2.22
N VAL A 145 51.43 4.94 3.28
CA VAL A 145 52.47 5.97 3.29
C VAL A 145 53.80 5.28 2.94
N SER A 146 54.60 5.91 2.08
CA SER A 146 56.06 5.73 2.02
C SER A 146 56.72 6.92 1.31
N ASP A 147 57.34 7.75 2.15
CA ASP A 147 58.54 8.62 2.03
C ASP A 147 59.18 9.02 0.66
N SER A 148 59.22 10.36 0.44
CA SER A 148 60.37 11.28 0.18
C SER A 148 61.40 11.06 -0.96
N PRO A 149 62.25 12.06 -1.32
CA PRO A 149 62.05 13.50 -1.63
C PRO A 149 62.76 13.92 -2.97
N ASN A 150 62.61 15.17 -3.47
CA ASN A 150 63.70 16.14 -3.76
C ASN A 150 63.34 17.30 -4.74
N ASP A 151 63.71 18.52 -4.32
CA ASP A 151 64.20 19.75 -5.01
C ASP A 151 63.62 20.26 -6.36
N ASN A 152 63.05 21.49 -6.34
CA ASN A 152 63.74 22.73 -6.78
C ASN A 152 62.81 23.98 -6.75
N ILE A 153 63.40 25.10 -6.37
CA ILE A 153 62.89 26.49 -6.18
C ILE A 153 63.26 27.33 -7.44
N PRO A 154 62.96 28.65 -7.63
CA PRO A 154 61.79 29.54 -7.40
C PRO A 154 61.28 30.23 -8.70
N ASP A 155 60.15 30.95 -8.65
CA ASP A 155 60.09 32.43 -8.77
C ASP A 155 58.64 32.95 -8.86
N SER A 156 58.36 33.96 -8.03
CA SER A 156 57.15 34.77 -7.86
C SER A 156 56.97 35.85 -8.96
N PRO A 157 56.02 36.82 -8.91
CA PRO A 157 54.70 36.96 -8.24
C PRO A 157 53.58 37.48 -9.20
N VAL A 158 52.45 37.97 -8.61
CA VAL A 158 51.46 38.98 -9.11
C VAL A 158 50.11 38.33 -9.47
N GLU A 159 48.91 38.72 -9.01
CA GLU A 159 48.37 39.93 -8.38
C GLU A 159 47.08 39.60 -7.58
N SER A 160 46.75 40.50 -6.67
CA SER A 160 45.56 40.62 -5.82
C SER A 160 44.27 41.03 -6.56
N THR A 161 43.11 40.69 -5.97
CA THR A 161 41.86 41.48 -5.74
C THR A 161 40.71 40.47 -5.55
N ASP A 162 40.17 40.22 -4.36
CA ASP A 162 39.32 41.05 -3.49
C ASP A 162 38.00 41.53 -4.13
N ASN A 163 36.87 40.88 -3.79
CA ASN A 163 35.74 41.54 -3.13
C ASN A 163 34.53 40.58 -2.91
N SER A 164 34.21 40.40 -1.63
CA SER A 164 32.94 40.84 -0.99
C SER A 164 31.58 40.28 -1.44
N GLU A 165 31.06 39.43 -0.54
CA GLU A 165 29.86 39.69 0.28
C GLU A 165 28.45 39.94 -0.32
N GLU A 166 27.53 39.05 0.10
CA GLU A 166 26.29 39.37 0.83
C GLU A 166 24.89 39.36 0.13
N LYS A 167 24.20 38.23 0.36
CA LYS A 167 22.78 37.96 0.77
C LYS A 167 21.51 38.42 -0.02
N PRO A 168 20.37 37.70 0.20
CA PRO A 168 19.13 37.68 -0.59
C PRO A 168 18.02 38.59 0.02
N PRO A 169 16.80 38.75 -0.56
CA PRO A 169 15.66 37.82 -0.35
C PRO A 169 14.66 37.81 -1.57
N THR A 170 13.55 37.06 -1.61
CA THR A 170 12.22 37.54 -1.14
C THR A 170 11.12 36.50 -1.41
N LYS A 171 10.22 36.33 -0.43
CA LYS A 171 9.00 35.52 -0.42
C LYS A 171 7.83 36.26 -1.10
N THR A 172 6.99 35.58 -1.89
CA THR A 172 5.72 36.14 -2.38
C THR A 172 4.50 35.29 -2.00
N ARG A 173 3.86 35.76 -0.92
CA ARG A 173 2.44 36.00 -0.61
C ARG A 173 1.28 35.12 -1.18
N LEU A 174 0.49 34.62 -0.21
CA LEU A 174 -0.89 34.12 -0.24
C LEU A 174 -1.90 34.89 -1.14
N GLY A 175 -2.74 34.13 -1.86
CA GLY A 175 -3.95 34.58 -2.56
C GLY A 175 -5.23 33.93 -2.01
N ARG A 176 -5.97 34.75 -1.24
CA ARG A 176 -7.39 34.84 -0.87
C ARG A 176 -8.42 33.75 -1.30
N ILE A 177 -9.15 33.28 -0.27
CA ILE A 177 -10.40 32.48 -0.26
C ILE A 177 -11.60 33.29 -0.80
N THR A 178 -12.49 32.65 -1.56
CA THR A 178 -13.91 33.06 -1.66
C THR A 178 -14.85 31.86 -1.44
N LYS A 179 -15.96 32.11 -0.74
CA LYS A 179 -16.98 31.16 -0.28
C LYS A 179 -18.21 31.19 -1.22
N ILE A 180 -18.68 29.99 -1.63
CA ILE A 180 -20.05 29.42 -1.79
C ILE A 180 -21.20 30.29 -2.39
N PRO A 181 -22.20 29.70 -3.10
CA PRO A 181 -23.35 29.12 -2.37
C PRO A 181 -23.93 27.79 -2.92
N HIS A 182 -24.64 27.13 -2.02
CA HIS A 182 -25.53 25.98 -2.19
C HIS A 182 -26.61 26.16 -3.28
N LYS A 183 -26.95 25.06 -3.96
CA LYS A 183 -28.35 24.76 -4.31
C LYS A 183 -28.56 23.24 -4.43
N LEU A 184 -29.49 22.71 -3.62
CA LEU A 184 -30.23 21.48 -3.92
C LEU A 184 -31.26 21.81 -5.01
N ASP A 185 -31.54 20.87 -5.92
CA ASP A 185 -32.90 20.36 -6.19
C ASP A 185 -32.86 19.24 -7.25
N LEU A 186 -33.47 18.11 -6.87
CA LEU A 186 -33.95 16.93 -7.64
C LEU A 186 -32.91 16.00 -8.30
#